data_AF-A0A1B6F9B5-F1
#
_entry.id   AF-A0A1B6F9B5-F1
#
_cell.length_a   1.000
_cell.length_b   1.000
_cell.length_c   1.000
_cell.angle_alpha   90.00
_cell.angle_beta   90.00
_cell.angle_gamma   90.00
#
_symmetry.space_group_name_H-M   'P 1'
#
loop_
_entity.id
_entity.type
_entity.pdbx_description
1 polymer ?
#
loop_
_entity_poly.entity_id
_entity_poly.type
_entity_poly.pdbx_seq_one_letter_code
_entity_poly.pdbx_strand_id
1 'polypeptide(L)'
;MKRYNDSNADRPFKKMRPGDEIVRLLIPSKVAGSIIGKAGKNITELRGKYKASITVPDCPGPERVLTITADEETAINIVSDVLPNLIENGSRVNGDEIDVRIAIHQSQAGCIIGKGGTNIKELREKTGGKVRLFS
;
A
#
# COMPACT_ATOMS: atom_id res chain seq x y z
N MET A 1 -20.31 -26.41 10.36
CA MET A 1 -19.52 -26.05 9.17
C MET A 1 -20.04 -24.71 8.64
N LYS A 2 -19.51 -23.58 9.12
CA LYS A 2 -19.98 -22.24 8.72
C LYS A 2 -19.28 -21.85 7.42
N ARG A 3 -20.07 -21.71 6.35
CA ARG A 3 -19.60 -21.22 5.05
C ARG A 3 -19.19 -19.76 5.19
N TYR A 4 -17.91 -19.47 5.01
CA TYR A 4 -17.41 -18.11 4.85
C TYR A 4 -17.96 -17.58 3.52
N ASN A 5 -18.68 -16.47 3.59
CA ASN A 5 -19.35 -15.84 2.46
C ASN A 5 -18.30 -15.11 1.60
N ASP A 6 -17.79 -15.81 0.59
CA ASP A 6 -16.94 -15.25 -0.47
C ASP A 6 -17.83 -14.41 -1.41
N SER A 7 -18.23 -13.22 -0.96
CA SER A 7 -19.11 -12.32 -1.72
C SER A 7 -18.62 -10.88 -1.75
N ASN A 8 -17.31 -10.67 -1.58
CA ASN A 8 -16.72 -9.34 -1.70
C ASN A 8 -15.53 -9.32 -2.69
N ALA A 9 -15.55 -10.22 -3.67
CA ALA A 9 -14.59 -10.26 -4.78
C ALA A 9 -15.07 -9.53 -6.05
N ASP A 10 -16.30 -9.01 -6.07
CA ASP A 10 -16.91 -8.41 -7.26
C ASP A 10 -17.48 -7.01 -6.97
N ARG A 11 -16.61 -6.09 -6.49
CA ARG A 11 -16.88 -4.67 -6.77
C ARG A 11 -16.36 -4.42 -8.18
N PRO A 12 -17.15 -3.85 -9.10
CA PRO A 12 -16.67 -3.56 -10.44
C PRO A 12 -15.44 -2.69 -10.27
N PHE A 13 -14.28 -3.18 -10.71
CA PHE A 13 -13.10 -2.35 -10.90
C PHE A 13 -13.60 -1.16 -11.71
N LYS A 14 -13.69 0.01 -11.06
CA LYS A 14 -14.11 1.26 -11.70
C LYS A 14 -13.22 1.38 -12.93
N LYS A 15 -13.82 1.30 -14.14
CA LYS A 15 -13.14 1.21 -15.44
C LYS A 15 -11.79 1.94 -15.37
N MET A 16 -10.70 1.17 -15.33
CA MET A 16 -9.34 1.71 -15.28
C MET A 16 -9.20 2.66 -16.46
N ARG A 17 -8.99 3.94 -16.17
CA ARG A 17 -8.67 4.90 -17.23
C ARG A 17 -7.26 4.56 -17.72
N PRO A 18 -6.97 4.71 -19.02
CA PRO A 18 -5.59 4.60 -19.49
C PRO A 18 -4.75 5.67 -18.76
N GLY A 19 -3.92 5.24 -17.80
CA GLY A 19 -3.16 6.12 -16.89
C GLY A 19 -3.33 5.82 -15.40
N ASP A 20 -4.35 5.06 -15.00
CA ASP A 20 -4.54 4.67 -13.60
C ASP A 20 -3.51 3.59 -13.20
N GLU A 21 -2.63 3.91 -12.25
CA GLU A 21 -1.69 2.97 -11.66
C GLU A 21 -2.27 2.32 -10.40
N ILE A 22 -1.83 1.08 -10.13
CA ILE A 22 -2.28 0.33 -8.95
C ILE A 22 -1.09 0.12 -8.00
N VAL A 23 -1.16 0.77 -6.84
CA VAL A 23 -0.17 0.61 -5.77
C VAL A 23 -0.78 -0.25 -4.67
N ARG A 24 -0.03 -1.28 -4.23
CA ARG A 24 -0.46 -2.16 -3.14
C ARG A 24 0.54 -2.06 -1.99
N LEU A 25 0.04 -1.68 -0.81
CA LEU A 25 0.82 -1.55 0.42
C LEU A 25 0.39 -2.61 1.42
N LEU A 26 1.36 -3.33 1.97
CA LEU A 26 1.17 -4.25 3.08
C LEU A 26 1.30 -3.45 4.38
N ILE A 27 0.20 -3.36 5.10
CA ILE A 27 0.11 -2.62 6.35
C ILE A 27 -0.34 -3.54 7.48
N PRO A 28 0.18 -3.39 8.70
CA PRO A 28 -0.30 -4.18 9.83
C PRO A 28 -1.75 -3.80 10.18
N SER A 29 -2.54 -4.78 10.63
CA SER A 29 -3.95 -4.59 10.98
C SER A 29 -4.18 -3.47 12.01
N LYS A 30 -3.19 -3.23 12.90
CA LYS A 30 -3.22 -2.12 13.87
C LYS A 30 -3.24 -0.74 13.19
N VAL A 31 -2.40 -0.54 12.18
CA VAL A 31 -2.31 0.73 11.45
C VAL A 31 -3.49 0.90 10.49
N ALA A 32 -3.96 -0.19 9.89
CA ALA A 32 -5.11 -0.15 8.98
C ALA A 32 -6.36 0.46 9.63
N GLY A 33 -6.62 0.18 10.91
CA GLY A 33 -7.72 0.82 11.65
C GLY A 33 -7.57 2.34 11.73
N SER A 34 -6.35 2.84 11.93
CA SER A 34 -6.05 4.27 11.95
C SER A 34 -6.23 4.92 10.57
N ILE A 35 -5.73 4.28 9.50
CA ILE A 35 -5.87 4.75 8.11
C ILE A 35 -7.35 4.80 7.68
N ILE A 36 -8.16 3.81 8.07
CA ILE A 36 -9.60 3.80 7.79
C ILE A 36 -10.31 4.94 8.56
N GLY A 37 -9.87 5.20 9.80
CA GLY A 37 -10.42 6.20 10.70
C GLY A 37 -11.73 5.75 11.36
N LYS A 38 -12.16 6.50 12.39
CA LYS A 38 -13.43 6.23 13.10
C LYS A 38 -14.59 6.20 12.09
N ALA A 39 -15.33 5.09 12.05
CA ALA A 39 -16.43 4.84 11.13
C ALA A 39 -16.08 4.96 9.61
N GLY A 40 -14.81 4.83 9.23
CA GLY A 40 -14.39 4.95 7.82
C GLY A 40 -14.35 6.38 7.29
N LYS A 41 -14.37 7.39 8.17
CA LYS A 41 -14.36 8.80 7.78
C LYS A 41 -13.08 9.18 7.03
N ASN A 42 -11.92 8.74 7.52
CA ASN A 42 -10.63 9.13 6.96
C ASN A 42 -10.44 8.55 5.53
N ILE A 43 -10.70 7.26 5.34
CA ILE A 43 -10.63 6.65 4.00
C ILE A 43 -11.66 7.26 3.02
N THR A 44 -12.82 7.67 3.50
CA THR A 44 -13.83 8.34 2.67
C THR A 44 -13.37 9.73 2.25
N GLU A 45 -12.76 10.48 3.16
CA GLU A 45 -12.18 11.80 2.89
C GLU A 45 -11.01 11.72 1.92
N LEU A 46 -10.08 10.78 2.12
CA LEU A 46 -8.95 10.53 1.20
C LEU A 46 -9.42 10.20 -0.22
N ARG A 47 -10.41 9.31 -0.35
CA ARG A 47 -11.03 8.99 -1.65
C ARG A 47 -11.67 10.21 -2.30
N GLY A 48 -12.30 11.09 -1.52
CA GLY A 48 -12.91 12.32 -2.00
C GLY A 48 -11.89 13.38 -2.43
N LYS A 49 -10.88 13.63 -1.59
CA LYS A 49 -9.81 14.60 -1.79
C LYS A 49 -8.99 14.31 -3.05
N TYR A 50 -8.61 13.05 -3.24
CA TYR A 50 -7.74 12.62 -4.33
C TYR A 50 -8.50 12.05 -5.53
N LYS A 51 -9.84 11.92 -5.45
CA LYS A 51 -10.68 11.24 -6.46
C LYS A 51 -10.18 9.82 -6.83
N ALA A 52 -9.44 9.20 -5.92
CA ALA A 52 -8.80 7.90 -6.09
C ALA A 52 -9.66 6.75 -5.55
N SER A 53 -9.44 5.55 -6.08
CA SER A 53 -10.06 4.34 -5.56
C SER A 53 -9.11 3.66 -4.56
N ILE A 54 -9.42 3.79 -3.28
CA ILE A 54 -8.61 3.21 -2.19
C ILE A 54 -9.39 2.05 -1.58
N THR A 55 -8.88 0.83 -1.57
CA THR A 55 -9.57 -0.35 -1.03
C THR A 55 -8.71 -1.06 0.00
N VAL A 56 -9.31 -1.42 1.13
CA VAL A 56 -8.68 -2.24 2.17
C VAL A 56 -9.58 -3.45 2.40
N PRO A 57 -9.22 -4.64 1.92
CA PRO A 57 -9.97 -5.85 2.19
C PRO A 57 -9.84 -6.23 3.67
N ASP A 58 -10.92 -6.72 4.25
CA ASP A 58 -10.91 -7.21 5.63
C ASP A 58 -10.31 -8.62 5.63
N CYS A 59 -9.03 -8.71 5.97
CA CYS A 59 -8.32 -9.97 6.08
C CYS A 59 -8.19 -10.34 7.58
N PRO A 60 -8.50 -11.58 7.98
CA PRO A 60 -8.30 -12.05 9.37
C PRO A 60 -6.83 -12.21 9.76
N GLY A 61 -5.89 -11.79 8.90
CA GLY A 61 -4.45 -11.86 9.15
C GLY A 61 -3.89 -10.68 9.97
N PRO A 62 -2.62 -10.81 10.41
CA PRO A 62 -1.91 -9.71 11.09
C PRO A 62 -1.63 -8.52 10.15
N GLU A 63 -1.66 -8.74 8.84
CA GLU A 63 -1.42 -7.75 7.79
C GLU A 63 -2.61 -7.64 6.85
N ARG A 64 -2.82 -6.43 6.32
CA ARG A 64 -3.86 -6.06 5.36
C ARG A 64 -3.21 -5.41 4.14
N VAL A 65 -3.84 -5.56 2.97
CA VAL A 65 -3.34 -5.01 1.72
C VAL A 65 -4.15 -3.77 1.34
N LEU A 66 -3.58 -2.60 1.55
CA LEU A 66 -4.13 -1.34 1.05
C LEU A 66 -3.85 -1.24 -0.45
N THR A 67 -4.92 -1.27 -1.26
CA THR A 67 -4.85 -1.11 -2.72
C THR A 67 -5.30 0.28 -3.09
N ILE A 68 -4.44 1.03 -3.76
CA ILE A 68 -4.70 2.40 -4.24
C ILE A 68 -4.70 2.34 -5.77
N THR A 69 -5.74 2.87 -6.39
CA THR A 69 -5.85 3.03 -7.84
C THR A 69 -6.09 4.50 -8.15
N ALA A 70 -5.11 5.13 -8.78
CA ALA A 70 -5.11 6.55 -9.12
C ALA A 70 -4.02 6.84 -10.17
N ASP A 71 -4.02 8.05 -10.73
CA ASP A 71 -2.90 8.59 -11.51
C ASP A 71 -1.58 8.61 -10.69
N GLU A 72 -0.44 8.56 -11.37
CA GLU A 72 0.92 8.53 -10.78
C GLU A 72 1.11 9.59 -9.67
N GLU A 73 0.88 10.87 -10.00
CA GLU A 73 1.00 11.98 -9.04
C GLU A 73 0.06 11.82 -7.84
N THR A 74 -1.16 11.34 -8.09
CA THR A 74 -2.17 11.16 -7.05
C THR A 74 -1.79 10.02 -6.13
N ALA A 75 -1.29 8.91 -6.68
CA ALA A 75 -0.81 7.77 -5.90
C ALA A 75 0.35 8.18 -4.98
N ILE A 76 1.33 8.94 -5.48
CA ILE A 76 2.46 9.45 -4.69
C ILE A 76 1.97 10.34 -3.53
N ASN A 77 1.01 11.22 -3.81
CA ASN A 77 0.41 12.09 -2.78
C ASN A 77 -0.32 11.28 -1.70
N ILE A 78 -1.09 10.26 -2.09
CA ILE A 78 -1.77 9.38 -1.12
C ILE A 78 -0.75 8.63 -0.26
N VAL A 79 0.30 8.07 -0.86
CA VAL A 79 1.34 7.37 -0.11
C VAL A 79 2.03 8.33 0.86
N SER A 80 2.31 9.56 0.46
CA SER A 80 2.89 10.61 1.32
C SER A 80 1.99 11.01 2.49
N ASP A 81 0.68 10.97 2.33
CA ASP A 81 -0.30 11.27 3.39
C ASP A 81 -0.50 10.07 4.34
N VAL A 82 -0.40 8.86 3.81
CA VAL A 82 -0.54 7.60 4.57
C VAL A 82 0.75 7.25 5.33
N LEU A 83 1.93 7.63 4.82
CA LEU A 83 3.24 7.44 5.46
C LEU A 83 3.32 7.98 6.90
N PRO A 84 3.00 9.24 7.22
CA PRO A 84 3.04 9.73 8.60
C PRO A 84 2.07 8.98 9.50
N ASN A 85 0.89 8.62 8.98
CA ASN A 85 -0.08 7.80 9.71
C ASN A 85 0.47 6.39 10.03
N LEU A 86 1.26 5.81 9.11
CA LEU A 86 2.01 4.57 9.30
C LEU A 86 3.12 4.71 10.33
N ILE A 87 3.78 5.86 10.40
CA ILE A 87 4.89 6.14 11.31
C ILE A 87 4.38 6.33 12.75
N GLU A 88 3.32 7.12 12.94
CA GLU A 88 2.77 7.43 14.27
C GLU A 88 2.05 6.24 14.91
N ASN A 89 1.33 5.46 14.10
CA ASN A 89 0.55 4.32 14.57
C ASN A 89 1.22 2.97 14.30
N GLY A 90 2.33 2.99 13.55
CA GLY A 90 3.19 1.83 13.32
C GLY A 90 3.65 1.32 14.66
N SER A 91 3.52 0.01 14.85
CA SER A 91 4.12 -0.64 16.01
C SER A 91 5.59 -0.26 15.99
N ARG A 92 6.06 0.52 16.97
CA ARG A 92 7.49 0.71 17.23
C ARG A 92 8.05 -0.66 17.60
N VAL A 93 8.28 -1.50 16.59
CA VAL A 93 8.85 -2.82 16.80
C VAL A 93 10.34 -2.56 16.96
N ASN A 94 10.77 -2.36 18.21
CA ASN A 94 12.17 -2.30 18.60
C ASN A 94 12.98 -1.08 18.11
N GLY A 95 12.52 0.13 18.43
CA GLY A 95 13.37 1.33 18.40
C GLY A 95 13.69 1.82 16.98
N ASP A 96 12.99 2.87 16.58
CA ASP A 96 13.30 3.78 15.46
C ASP A 96 13.24 3.29 14.00
N GLU A 97 13.29 1.99 13.68
CA GLU A 97 13.19 1.55 12.28
C GLU A 97 11.75 1.30 11.81
N ILE A 98 11.35 1.97 10.72
CA ILE A 98 10.01 1.90 10.13
C ILE A 98 10.08 1.12 8.82
N ASP A 99 9.54 -0.09 8.82
CA ASP A 99 9.46 -0.91 7.62
C ASP A 99 8.16 -0.66 6.85
N VAL A 100 8.27 -0.11 5.64
CA VAL A 100 7.15 -0.03 4.69
C VAL A 100 7.24 -1.21 3.72
N ARG A 101 6.18 -2.00 3.65
CA ARG A 101 6.09 -3.16 2.77
C ARG A 101 5.22 -2.83 1.56
N ILE A 102 5.80 -2.92 0.37
CA ILE A 102 5.11 -2.67 -0.90
C ILE A 102 4.95 -4.01 -1.63
N ALA A 103 3.72 -4.35 -2.00
CA ALA A 103 3.41 -5.55 -2.77
C ALA A 103 3.41 -5.22 -4.26
N ILE A 104 4.36 -5.79 -4.99
CA ILE A 104 4.49 -5.63 -6.44
C ILE A 104 4.25 -6.96 -7.14
N HIS A 105 3.79 -6.90 -8.40
CA HIS A 105 3.74 -8.11 -9.21
C HIS A 105 5.16 -8.54 -9.61
N GLN A 106 5.41 -9.85 -9.68
CA GLN A 106 6.71 -10.41 -10.02
C GLN A 106 7.30 -9.86 -11.33
N SER A 107 6.45 -9.53 -12.30
CA SER A 107 6.88 -8.93 -13.58
C SER A 107 7.49 -7.53 -13.42
N GLN A 108 7.13 -6.78 -12.37
CA GLN A 108 7.66 -5.45 -12.09
C GLN A 108 8.94 -5.50 -11.23
N ALA A 109 9.16 -6.58 -10.50
CA ALA A 109 10.34 -6.74 -9.66
C ALA A 109 11.64 -6.68 -10.47
N GLY A 110 11.67 -7.29 -11.67
CA GLY A 110 12.83 -7.27 -12.55
C GLY A 110 13.28 -5.86 -12.95
N CYS A 111 12.33 -4.95 -13.18
CA CYS A 111 12.61 -3.55 -13.51
C CYS A 111 13.19 -2.78 -12.31
N ILE A 112 12.67 -3.03 -11.11
CA ILE A 112 13.14 -2.39 -9.88
C ILE A 112 14.57 -2.86 -9.52
N ILE A 113 14.86 -4.15 -9.70
CA ILE A 113 16.21 -4.71 -9.47
C ILE A 113 17.21 -4.19 -10.50
N GLY A 114 16.83 -4.17 -11.77
CA GLY A 114 17.70 -3.82 -12.89
C GLY A 114 18.68 -4.95 -13.26
N LYS A 115 19.34 -4.83 -14.42
CA LYS A 115 20.33 -5.82 -14.89
C LYS A 115 21.47 -5.94 -13.87
N GLY A 116 21.66 -7.13 -13.31
CA GLY A 116 22.70 -7.40 -12.31
C GLY A 116 22.49 -6.74 -10.94
N GLY A 117 21.29 -6.23 -10.64
CA GLY A 117 21.02 -5.53 -9.38
C GLY A 117 21.53 -4.08 -9.34
N THR A 118 21.92 -3.51 -10.48
CA THR A 118 22.45 -2.14 -10.55
C THR A 118 21.43 -1.10 -10.12
N ASN A 119 20.17 -1.22 -10.54
CA ASN A 119 19.14 -0.22 -10.25
C ASN A 119 18.76 -0.21 -8.77
N ILE A 120 18.58 -1.38 -8.16
CA ILE A 120 18.30 -1.46 -6.71
C ILE A 120 19.51 -1.02 -5.86
N LYS A 121 20.74 -1.22 -6.34
CA LYS A 121 21.95 -0.73 -5.66
C LYS A 121 21.98 0.81 -5.67
N GLU A 122 21.73 1.41 -6.83
CA GLU A 122 21.65 2.87 -6.97
C GLU A 122 20.50 3.45 -6.14
N LEU A 123 19.33 2.79 -6.12
CA LEU A 123 18.18 3.21 -5.33
C LEU A 123 18.50 3.23 -3.82
N ARG A 124 19.19 2.20 -3.32
CA ARG A 124 19.65 2.13 -1.93
C ARG A 124 20.66 3.23 -1.60
N GLU A 125 21.55 3.55 -2.54
CA GLU A 125 22.56 4.60 -2.39
C GLU A 125 21.93 6.00 -2.38
N LYS A 126 21.01 6.28 -3.30
CA LYS A 126 20.30 7.56 -3.40
C LYS A 126 19.36 7.82 -2.23
N THR A 127 18.58 6.81 -1.82
CA THR A 127 17.61 6.97 -0.73
C THR A 127 18.27 6.85 0.65
N GLY A 128 19.46 6.24 0.74
CA GLY A 128 20.12 5.92 2.02
C GLY A 128 19.35 4.90 2.87
N GLY A 129 18.26 4.33 2.34
CA GLY A 129 17.33 3.45 3.04
C GLY A 129 17.62 1.97 2.80
N LYS A 130 17.25 1.14 3.78
CA LYS A 130 17.45 -0.31 3.73
C LYS A 130 16.34 -1.00 2.94
N VAL A 131 16.45 -1.01 1.62
CA VAL A 131 15.44 -1.66 0.76
C VAL A 131 15.66 -3.18 0.70
N ARG A 132 14.71 -3.97 1.18
CA ARG A 132 14.72 -5.45 1.07
C ARG A 132 13.66 -5.89 0.07
N LEU A 133 14.06 -6.72 -0.89
CA LEU A 133 13.14 -7.37 -1.81
C LEU A 133 12.89 -8.79 -1.32
N PHE A 134 11.63 -9.14 -1.14
CA PHE A 134 11.21 -10.50 -0.82
C PHE A 134 10.66 -11.11 -2.12
N SER A 135 11.24 -12.23 -2.55
CA SER A 135 10.78 -13.01 -3.70
C SER A 135 10.07 -14.27 -3.24
#